data_AF-A0A5R2N0A3-F1
#
_entry.id   AF-A0A5R2N0A3-F1
#
_cell.length_a   1.000
_cell.length_b   1.000
_cell.length_c   1.000
_cell.angle_alpha   90.00
_cell.angle_beta   90.00
_cell.angle_gamma   90.00
#
_symmetry.space_group_name_H-M   'P 1'
#
loop_
_entity.id
_entity.type
_entity.pdbx_description
1 polymer ?
#
loop_
_entity_poly.entity_id
_entity_poly.type
_entity_poly.pdbx_seq_one_letter_code
_entity_poly.pdbx_strand_id
1 'polypeptide(L)'
;MSGFVLAIDQGTTSTRAILFDGQMKVVGSGQKEFTQRYPASGWVEHDPEEIWASVVTTVKAALKKAGRTAADVVAIGITNQRETVVVWDRAT
;
A
#
# COMPACT_ATOMS: atom_id res chain seq x y z
N MET A 1 -19.93 -17.38 2.83
CA MET A 1 -19.41 -16.01 3.02
C MET A 1 -18.05 -16.00 2.33
N SER A 2 -17.93 -15.43 1.12
CA SER A 2 -16.65 -15.36 0.42
C SER A 2 -15.93 -14.09 0.85
N GLY A 3 -14.87 -14.24 1.64
CA GLY A 3 -14.03 -13.13 2.05
C GLY A 3 -13.26 -12.51 0.89
N PHE A 4 -12.87 -11.25 1.02
CA PHE A 4 -11.99 -10.57 0.08
C PHE A 4 -10.54 -10.58 0.59
N VAL A 5 -9.58 -10.66 -0.33
CA VAL A 5 -8.15 -10.55 -0.02
C VAL A 5 -7.64 -9.20 -0.49
N LEU A 6 -7.01 -8.45 0.41
CA LEU A 6 -6.37 -7.18 0.08
C LEU A 6 -4.88 -7.41 -0.15
N ALA A 7 -4.36 -7.03 -1.32
CA ALA A 7 -2.92 -6.97 -1.57
C ALA A 7 -2.43 -5.52 -1.51
N ILE A 8 -1.39 -5.26 -0.72
CA ILE A 8 -0.67 -4.00 -0.68
C ILE A 8 0.69 -4.22 -1.36
N ASP A 9 0.95 -3.43 -2.39
CA ASP A 9 2.19 -3.42 -3.15
C ASP A 9 2.83 -2.04 -3.01
N GLN A 10 3.79 -1.94 -2.10
CA GLN A 10 4.54 -0.71 -1.84
C GLN A 10 5.74 -0.68 -2.80
N GLY A 11 5.61 0.01 -3.93
CA GLY A 11 6.69 0.17 -4.90
C GLY A 11 7.61 1.35 -4.57
N THR A 12 8.60 1.56 -5.43
CA THR A 12 9.59 2.64 -5.25
C THR A 12 9.03 4.03 -5.51
N THR A 13 8.17 4.17 -6.51
CA THR A 13 7.60 5.48 -6.90
C THR A 13 6.13 5.62 -6.54
N SER A 14 5.45 4.51 -6.25
CA SER A 14 4.03 4.51 -5.92
C SER A 14 3.66 3.32 -5.05
N THR A 15 2.60 3.51 -4.28
CA THR A 15 1.92 2.44 -3.56
C THR A 15 0.67 2.03 -4.32
N ARG A 16 0.38 0.74 -4.35
CA ARG A 16 -0.85 0.17 -4.90
C ARG A 16 -1.54 -0.71 -3.86
N ALA A 17 -2.86 -0.64 -3.82
CA ALA A 17 -3.69 -1.58 -3.08
C ALA A 17 -4.71 -2.20 -4.03
N ILE A 18 -4.88 -3.52 -3.99
CA ILE A 18 -5.77 -4.27 -4.88
C ILE A 18 -6.63 -5.20 -4.02
N LEU A 19 -7.95 -5.15 -4.23
CA LEU A 19 -8.90 -6.05 -3.57
C LEU A 19 -9.32 -7.16 -4.53
N PHE A 20 -9.18 -8.40 -4.08
CA PHE A 20 -9.55 -9.60 -4.80
C PHE A 20 -10.76 -10.28 -4.17
N ASP A 21 -11.69 -10.77 -4.99
CA ASP A 21 -12.78 -11.62 -4.55
C ASP A 21 -12.36 -13.09 -4.38
N GLY A 22 -13.30 -13.96 -3.98
CA GLY A 22 -13.05 -15.39 -3.80
C GLY A 22 -12.71 -16.16 -5.09
N GLN A 23 -12.81 -15.53 -6.27
CA GLN A 23 -12.35 -16.07 -7.55
C GLN A 23 -11.02 -15.45 -8.01
N MET A 24 -10.35 -14.70 -7.13
CA MET A 24 -9.14 -13.93 -7.42
C MET A 24 -9.33 -12.89 -8.53
N LYS A 25 -10.55 -12.38 -8.73
CA LYS A 25 -10.80 -11.24 -9.63
C LYS A 25 -10.58 -9.93 -8.91
N VAL A 26 -9.99 -8.96 -9.61
CA VAL A 26 -9.83 -7.60 -9.10
C VAL A 26 -11.19 -6.91 -9.05
N VAL A 27 -11.64 -6.54 -7.85
CA VAL A 27 -12.91 -5.83 -7.63
C VAL A 27 -12.72 -4.38 -7.21
N GLY A 28 -11.49 -3.97 -6.90
CA GLY A 28 -11.14 -2.58 -6.61
C GLY A 28 -9.64 -2.37 -6.52
N SER A 29 -9.17 -1.17 -6.88
CA SER A 29 -7.75 -0.82 -6.76
C SER A 29 -7.51 0.66 -6.51
N GLY A 30 -6.57 0.96 -5.62
CA GLY A 30 -6.02 2.30 -5.39
C GLY A 30 -4.55 2.35 -5.81
N GLN A 31 -4.10 3.49 -6.32
CA GLN A 31 -2.69 3.75 -6.58
C GLN A 31 -2.38 5.21 -6.27
N LYS A 32 -1.22 5.48 -5.68
CA LYS A 32 -0.77 6.83 -5.34
C LYS A 32 0.75 6.91 -5.39
N GLU A 33 1.27 7.87 -6.14
CA GLU A 33 2.69 8.22 -6.13
C GLU A 33 3.07 8.97 -4.86
N PHE A 34 4.36 8.91 -4.52
CA PHE A 34 4.95 9.65 -3.43
C PHE A 34 6.32 10.19 -3.83
N THR A 35 6.77 11.20 -3.09
CA THR A 35 7.93 12.02 -3.44
C THR A 35 9.22 11.20 -3.36
N GLN A 36 10.03 11.29 -4.42
CA GLN A 36 11.42 10.82 -4.42
C GLN A 36 12.32 11.96 -3.95
N ARG A 37 13.12 11.75 -2.90
CA ARG A 37 14.00 12.79 -2.36
C ARG A 37 15.43 12.55 -2.80
N TYR A 38 16.07 13.60 -3.29
CA TYR A 38 17.44 13.57 -3.82
C TYR A 38 18.30 14.62 -3.10
N PRO A 39 18.71 14.37 -1.84
CA PRO A 39 19.45 15.36 -1.04
C PRO A 39 20.86 15.63 -1.57
N ALA A 40 21.45 14.68 -2.29
CA ALA A 40 22.77 14.78 -2.90
C ALA A 40 22.87 13.91 -4.17
N SER A 41 23.93 14.11 -4.97
CA SER A 41 24.18 13.30 -6.17
C SER A 41 24.32 11.82 -5.81
N GLY A 42 23.53 10.96 -6.45
CA GLY A 42 23.52 9.51 -6.21
C GLY A 42 22.74 9.07 -4.96
N TRP A 43 22.16 10.00 -4.20
CA TRP A 43 21.36 9.68 -3.01
C TRP A 43 19.88 9.65 -3.36
N VAL A 44 19.17 8.63 -2.86
CA VAL A 44 17.73 8.46 -3.03
C VAL A 44 17.14 8.13 -1.67
N GLU A 45 16.20 8.95 -1.23
CA GLU A 45 15.52 8.81 0.05
C GLU A 45 14.01 8.90 -0.11
N HIS A 46 13.29 8.31 0.85
CA HIS A 46 11.85 8.43 1.00
C HIS A 46 11.51 8.84 2.42
N ASP A 47 10.39 9.53 2.58
CA ASP A 47 9.80 9.82 3.88
C ASP A 47 8.89 8.64 4.30
N PRO A 48 9.18 7.93 5.42
CA PRO A 48 8.36 6.81 5.87
C PRO A 48 6.89 7.18 6.14
N GLU A 49 6.63 8.41 6.59
CA GLU A 49 5.26 8.88 6.84
C GLU A 49 4.49 9.11 5.53
N GLU A 50 5.18 9.56 4.49
CA GLU A 50 4.58 9.71 3.17
C GLU A 50 4.26 8.34 2.54
N ILE A 51 5.16 7.37 2.72
CA ILE A 51 4.91 5.97 2.36
C ILE A 51 3.67 5.45 3.09
N TRP A 52 3.61 5.59 4.41
CA TRP A 52 2.47 5.10 5.20
C TRP A 52 1.15 5.78 4.80
N ALA A 53 1.15 7.09 4.65
CA ALA A 53 -0.02 7.84 4.19
C ALA A 53 -0.51 7.37 2.80
N SER A 54 0.42 7.01 1.91
CA SER A 54 0.08 6.45 0.59
C SER A 54 -0.59 5.07 0.69
N VAL A 55 -0.13 4.20 1.60
CA VAL A 55 -0.78 2.89 1.88
C VAL A 55 -2.20 3.09 2.36
N VAL A 56 -2.42 3.91 3.39
CA VAL A 56 -3.77 4.17 3.92
C VAL A 56 -4.69 4.74 2.84
N THR A 57 -4.18 5.68 2.03
CA THR A 57 -4.96 6.30 0.94
C THR A 57 -5.38 5.27 -0.10
N THR A 58 -4.46 4.41 -0.53
CA THR A 58 -4.71 3.43 -1.60
C THR A 58 -5.63 2.31 -1.14
N VAL A 59 -5.49 1.82 0.09
CA VAL A 59 -6.42 0.84 0.69
C VAL A 59 -7.84 1.40 0.75
N LYS A 60 -8.02 2.63 1.24
CA LYS A 60 -9.33 3.29 1.26
C LYS A 60 -9.91 3.43 -0.14
N ALA A 61 -9.09 3.78 -1.14
CA ALA A 61 -9.52 3.90 -2.52
C ALA A 61 -9.94 2.54 -3.12
N ALA A 62 -9.21 1.46 -2.84
CA ALA A 62 -9.55 0.11 -3.31
C ALA A 62 -10.88 -0.37 -2.74
N LEU A 63 -11.07 -0.24 -1.41
CA LEU A 63 -12.32 -0.59 -0.72
C LEU A 63 -13.50 0.24 -1.22
N LYS A 64 -13.33 1.56 -1.33
CA LYS A 64 -14.38 2.47 -1.84
C LYS A 64 -14.82 2.10 -3.26
N LYS A 65 -13.87 1.81 -4.16
CA LYS A 65 -14.18 1.39 -5.54
C LYS A 65 -14.90 0.05 -5.60
N ALA A 66 -14.58 -0.88 -4.70
CA ALA A 66 -15.25 -2.18 -4.61
C ALA A 66 -16.61 -2.13 -3.90
N GLY A 67 -16.98 -0.98 -3.29
CA GLY A 67 -18.18 -0.87 -2.45
C GLY A 67 -18.11 -1.75 -1.21
N ARG A 68 -16.91 -1.94 -0.66
CA ARG A 68 -16.64 -2.83 0.50
C ARG A 68 -16.07 -2.06 1.69
N THR A 69 -16.12 -2.70 2.83
CA THR A 69 -15.57 -2.20 4.10
C THR A 69 -14.40 -3.07 4.55
N ALA A 70 -13.66 -2.60 5.56
CA ALA A 70 -12.58 -3.39 6.15
C ALA A 70 -13.07 -4.72 6.75
N ALA A 71 -14.35 -4.80 7.18
CA ALA A 71 -14.94 -6.03 7.74
C ALA A 71 -15.12 -7.15 6.71
N ASP A 72 -15.09 -6.82 5.41
CA ASP A 72 -15.18 -7.80 4.32
C ASP A 72 -13.82 -8.44 3.97
N VAL A 73 -12.73 -7.89 4.48
CA VAL A 73 -11.35 -8.34 4.20
C VAL A 73 -10.96 -9.45 5.16
N VAL A 74 -10.63 -10.63 4.63
CA VAL A 74 -10.25 -11.81 5.44
C VAL A 74 -8.75 -12.02 5.55
N ALA A 75 -7.97 -11.42 4.65
CA ALA A 75 -6.52 -11.48 4.67
C ALA A 75 -5.92 -10.25 3.99
N ILE A 76 -4.72 -9.88 4.45
CA ILE A 76 -3.89 -8.84 3.83
C ILE A 76 -2.57 -9.47 3.41
N GLY A 77 -2.25 -9.41 2.12
CA GLY A 77 -0.93 -9.70 1.58
C GLY A 77 -0.12 -8.42 1.44
N ILE A 78 1.14 -8.45 1.84
CA ILE A 78 2.06 -7.31 1.74
C ILE A 78 3.24 -7.72 0.86
N THR A 79 3.53 -6.88 -0.14
CA THR A 79 4.76 -6.89 -0.92
C THR A 79 5.31 -5.48 -0.98
N ASN A 80 6.63 -5.35 -1.09
CA ASN A 80 7.31 -4.07 -1.00
C ASN A 80 8.57 -4.01 -1.87
N GLN A 81 9.04 -2.79 -2.14
CA GLN A 81 10.41 -2.56 -2.58
C GLN A 81 11.36 -3.09 -1.49
N ARG A 82 12.28 -3.97 -1.87
CA ARG A 82 12.94 -4.85 -0.90
C ARG A 82 14.00 -4.13 -0.07
N GLU A 83 15.01 -3.56 -0.71
CA GLU A 83 16.25 -3.17 -0.04
C GLU A 83 16.17 -1.85 0.74
N THR A 84 15.09 -1.06 0.59
CA THR A 84 14.89 0.19 1.33
C THR A 84 14.88 -0.05 2.83
N VAL A 85 15.66 0.73 3.57
CA VAL A 85 15.82 0.60 5.02
C VAL A 85 15.11 1.75 5.73
N VAL A 86 14.40 1.43 6.82
CA VAL A 86 13.79 2.40 7.73
C VAL A 86 14.23 2.05 9.15
N VAL A 87 14.53 3.07 9.95
CA VAL A 87 14.81 2.96 11.38
C VAL A 87 13.84 3.87 12.12
N TRP A 88 13.26 3.38 13.22
CA TRP A 88 12.30 4.12 14.03
C TRP A 88 12.53 3.85 15.52
N ASP A 89 12.06 4.76 16.37
CA ASP A 89 12.02 4.54 17.81
C ASP A 89 10.83 3.62 18.15
N ARG A 90 11.08 2.53 18.89
CA ARG A 90 10.04 1.55 19.27
C ARG A 90 8.94 2.17 20.14
N ALA A 91 9.25 3.20 20.92
CA ALA A 91 8.33 3.82 21.87
C ALA A 91 7.38 4.83 21.21
N THR A 92 7.63 5.21 19.96
CA THR A 92 6.84 6.17 19.19
C THR A 92 6.28 5.52 17.93
#